data_AF-A0A439MP74-F1
#
_entry.id   AF-A0A439MP74-F1
#
_cell.length_a   1.000
_cell.length_b   1.000
_cell.length_c   1.000
_cell.angle_alpha   90.00
_cell.angle_beta   90.00
_cell.angle_gamma   90.00
#
_symmetry.space_group_name_H-M   'P 1'
#
loop_
_entity.id
_entity.type
_entity.pdbx_description
1 polymer ?
#
loop_
_entity_poly.entity_id
_entity_poly.type
_entity_poly.pdbx_seq_one_letter_code
_entity_poly.pdbx_strand_id
1 'polypeptide(L)'
;MADYRTISQEYAKEGIKAALLVNGAAAASLLTQAAKLIEQGLADQAGRAMIAWAAGVFFASATWLVAFMSTRYVDKSERENSHSHLIVSNKLMYAGFVTVTLSLLCFIIGCGLLAAGFLHVGAVKAIP
;
A
#
# COMPACT_ATOMS: atom_id res chain seq x y z
N MET A 1 27.72 -13.93 12.64
CA MET A 1 27.52 -12.86 11.65
C MET A 1 26.15 -13.09 11.06
N ALA A 2 25.16 -12.23 11.32
CA ALA A 2 23.82 -12.42 10.79
C ALA A 2 23.89 -12.33 9.25
N ASP A 3 23.31 -13.31 8.57
CA ASP A 3 23.27 -13.36 7.11
C ASP A 3 22.48 -12.14 6.60
N TYR A 4 23.11 -11.30 5.77
CA TYR A 4 22.50 -10.11 5.17
C TYR A 4 21.18 -10.43 4.45
N ARG A 5 21.05 -11.66 3.96
CA ARG A 5 19.82 -12.17 3.35
C ARG A 5 18.66 -12.25 4.35
N THR A 6 18.92 -12.67 5.59
CA THR A 6 17.88 -12.76 6.64
C THR A 6 17.40 -11.37 7.03
N ILE A 7 18.33 -10.43 7.22
CA ILE A 7 18.01 -9.04 7.60
C ILE A 7 17.18 -8.35 6.52
N SER A 8 17.56 -8.50 5.25
CA SER A 8 16.83 -7.88 4.14
C SER A 8 15.41 -8.45 3.96
N GLN A 9 15.23 -9.75 4.18
CA GLN A 9 13.90 -10.39 4.17
C GLN A 9 13.01 -9.90 5.32
N GLU A 10 13.60 -9.70 6.51
CA GLU A 10 12.86 -9.18 7.66
C GLU A 10 12.43 -7.73 7.45
N TYR A 11 13.31 -6.87 6.93
CA TYR A 11 12.94 -5.51 6.55
C TYR A 11 11.87 -5.46 5.45
N ALA A 12 11.95 -6.34 4.44
CA ALA A 12 10.91 -6.43 3.42
C ALA A 12 9.55 -6.82 4.03
N LYS A 13 9.54 -7.82 4.92
CA LYS A 13 8.34 -8.27 5.63
C LYS A 13 7.72 -7.14 6.47
N GLU A 14 8.53 -6.44 7.26
CA GLU A 14 8.04 -5.34 8.09
C GLU A 14 7.59 -4.14 7.24
N GLY A 15 8.27 -3.84 6.13
CA GLY A 15 7.85 -2.81 5.18
C GLY A 15 6.49 -3.10 4.54
N ILE A 16 6.24 -4.35 4.10
CA ILE A 16 4.93 -4.73 3.54
C ILE A 16 3.83 -4.66 4.60
N LYS A 17 4.09 -5.11 5.84
CA LYS A 17 3.14 -4.97 6.95
C LYS A 17 2.82 -3.51 7.25
N ALA A 18 3.83 -2.65 7.29
CA ALA A 18 3.64 -1.22 7.51
C ALA A 18 2.74 -0.62 6.42
N ALA A 19 2.96 -0.94 5.14
CA ALA A 19 2.13 -0.48 4.02
C ALA A 19 0.66 -0.91 4.16
N LEU A 20 0.42 -2.15 4.60
CA LEU A 20 -0.93 -2.66 4.88
C LEU A 20 -1.57 -1.93 6.07
N LEU A 21 -0.82 -1.74 7.15
CA LEU A 21 -1.28 -1.10 8.38
C LEU A 21 -1.62 0.37 8.17
N VAL A 22 -0.79 1.15 7.47
CA VAL A 22 -1.05 2.59 7.28
C VAL A 22 -2.32 2.84 6.46
N ASN A 23 -2.52 2.06 5.38
CA ASN A 23 -3.73 2.16 4.56
C ASN A 23 -4.97 1.69 5.32
N GLY A 24 -4.89 0.53 5.99
CA GLY A 24 -6.00 -0.02 6.77
C GLY A 24 -6.40 0.85 7.96
N ALA A 25 -5.42 1.37 8.70
CA ALA A 25 -5.65 2.25 9.84
C ALA A 25 -6.25 3.59 9.40
N ALA A 26 -5.80 4.16 8.28
CA ALA A 26 -6.37 5.39 7.73
C ALA A 26 -7.84 5.20 7.31
N ALA A 27 -8.13 4.11 6.59
CA ALA A 27 -9.50 3.75 6.20
C ALA A 27 -10.41 3.54 7.42
N ALA A 28 -9.96 2.78 8.43
CA ALA A 28 -10.71 2.56 9.66
C ALA A 28 -10.95 3.88 10.42
N SER A 29 -9.93 4.73 10.54
CA SER A 29 -10.01 6.03 11.22
C SER A 29 -10.95 7.01 10.52
N LEU A 30 -11.13 6.87 9.20
CA LEU A 30 -12.08 7.66 8.44
C LEU A 30 -13.51 7.15 8.61
N LEU A 31 -13.71 5.82 8.67
CA LEU A 31 -15.02 5.23 8.95
C LEU A 31 -15.57 5.69 10.31
N THR A 32 -14.74 5.80 11.34
CA THR A 32 -15.17 6.29 12.65
C THR A 32 -15.60 7.76 12.65
N GLN A 33 -15.22 8.52 11.63
CA GLN A 33 -15.53 9.94 11.47
C GLN A 33 -16.45 10.24 10.28
N ALA A 34 -16.94 9.20 9.58
CA ALA A 34 -17.66 9.35 8.32
C ALA A 34 -18.93 10.20 8.45
N ALA A 35 -19.72 10.02 9.51
CA ALA A 35 -20.94 10.79 9.75
C ALA A 35 -20.65 12.31 9.81
N LYS A 36 -19.63 12.72 10.56
CA LYS A 36 -19.24 14.14 10.68
C LYS A 36 -18.75 14.72 9.36
N LEU A 37 -18.03 13.93 8.56
CA LEU A 37 -17.57 14.39 7.24
C LEU A 37 -18.72 14.55 6.26
N ILE A 38 -19.75 13.70 6.34
CA ILE A 38 -20.97 13.85 5.55
C ILE A 38 -21.70 15.15 5.95
N GLU A 39 -21.86 15.42 7.24
CA GLU A 39 -22.45 16.67 7.75
C GLU A 39 -21.68 17.93 7.31
N GLN A 40 -20.36 17.82 7.17
CA GLN A 40 -19.48 18.90 6.70
C GLN A 40 -19.46 19.05 5.17
N GLY A 41 -20.23 18.25 4.42
CA GLY A 41 -20.24 18.28 2.95
C GLY A 41 -18.99 17.67 2.29
N LEU A 42 -18.21 16.89 3.03
CA LEU A 42 -16.95 16.26 2.59
C LEU A 42 -17.12 14.78 2.18
N ALA A 43 -18.36 14.35 1.92
CA ALA A 43 -18.67 12.96 1.63
C ALA A 43 -17.94 12.43 0.38
N ASP A 44 -17.83 13.22 -0.68
CA ASP A 44 -17.13 12.83 -1.93
C ASP A 44 -15.63 12.67 -1.69
N GLN A 45 -14.99 13.63 -1.01
CA GLN A 45 -13.56 13.59 -0.70
C GLN A 45 -13.22 12.43 0.23
N ALA A 46 -14.04 12.21 1.27
CA ALA A 46 -13.92 11.05 2.15
C ALA A 46 -14.09 9.73 1.38
N GLY A 47 -15.10 9.64 0.51
CA GLY A 47 -15.33 8.47 -0.34
C GLY A 47 -14.13 8.15 -1.24
N ARG A 48 -13.57 9.15 -1.94
CA ARG A 48 -12.40 8.98 -2.80
C ARG A 48 -11.15 8.58 -2.01
N ALA A 49 -10.93 9.19 -0.84
CA ALA A 49 -9.82 8.81 0.04
C ALA A 49 -9.95 7.37 0.54
N MET A 50 -11.16 6.94 0.90
CA MET A 50 -11.46 5.56 1.28
C MET A 50 -11.12 4.58 0.17
N ILE A 51 -11.54 4.87 -1.07
CA ILE A 51 -11.25 4.04 -2.24
C ILE A 51 -9.74 3.95 -2.48
N ALA A 52 -9.02 5.08 -2.38
CA ALA A 52 -7.58 5.11 -2.53
C ALA A 52 -6.89 4.22 -1.49
N TRP A 53 -7.24 4.32 -0.22
CA TRP A 53 -6.66 3.48 0.83
C TRP A 53 -7.06 2.02 0.72
N ALA A 54 -8.29 1.70 0.31
CA ALA A 54 -8.71 0.33 0.03
C ALA A 54 -7.88 -0.30 -1.10
N ALA A 55 -7.62 0.44 -2.18
CA ALA A 55 -6.70 0.02 -3.24
C ALA A 55 -5.27 -0.15 -2.68
N GLY A 56 -4.83 0.72 -1.78
CA GLY A 56 -3.55 0.59 -1.08
C GLY A 56 -3.42 -0.71 -0.28
N VAL A 57 -4.46 -1.10 0.46
CA VAL A 57 -4.52 -2.41 1.17
C VAL A 57 -4.44 -3.57 0.19
N PHE A 58 -5.16 -3.50 -0.93
CA PHE A 58 -5.11 -4.52 -1.97
C PHE A 58 -3.70 -4.67 -2.54
N PHE A 59 -3.01 -3.58 -2.90
CA PHE A 59 -1.64 -3.63 -3.42
C PHE A 59 -0.62 -4.13 -2.39
N ALA A 60 -0.74 -3.75 -1.12
CA ALA A 60 0.10 -4.28 -0.04
C ALA A 60 -0.08 -5.80 0.10
N SER A 61 -1.34 -6.27 0.03
CA SER A 61 -1.67 -7.70 0.12
C SER A 61 -1.18 -8.48 -1.11
N ALA A 62 -1.31 -7.90 -2.31
CA ALA A 62 -0.78 -8.49 -3.54
C ALA A 62 0.75 -8.64 -3.49
N THR A 63 1.45 -7.71 -2.82
CA THR A 63 2.91 -7.78 -2.64
C THR A 63 3.32 -9.07 -1.92
N TRP A 64 2.55 -9.52 -0.92
CA TRP A 64 2.81 -10.80 -0.25
C TRP A 64 2.73 -11.99 -1.21
N LEU A 65 1.69 -12.04 -2.05
CA LEU A 65 1.51 -13.11 -3.04
C LEU A 65 2.67 -13.14 -4.04
N VAL A 66 3.06 -11.96 -4.53
CA VAL A 66 4.16 -11.82 -5.49
C VAL A 66 5.51 -12.19 -4.87
N ALA A 67 5.77 -11.76 -3.63
CA ALA A 67 6.98 -12.13 -2.90
C ALA A 67 7.06 -13.64 -2.67
N PHE A 68 5.95 -14.27 -2.28
CA PHE A 68 5.86 -15.72 -2.12
C PHE A 68 6.11 -16.48 -3.43
N MET A 69 5.54 -16.01 -4.55
CA MET A 69 5.82 -16.60 -5.85
C MET A 69 7.30 -16.40 -6.25
N SER A 70 7.87 -15.22 -6.01
CA SER A 70 9.27 -14.92 -6.34
C SER A 70 10.22 -15.90 -5.65
N THR A 71 10.05 -16.13 -4.34
CA THR A 71 10.87 -17.10 -3.60
C THR A 71 10.66 -18.52 -4.09
N ARG A 72 9.41 -18.90 -4.41
CA ARG A 72 9.11 -20.23 -4.94
C ARG A 72 9.83 -20.52 -6.27
N TYR A 73 9.97 -19.53 -7.13
CA TYR A 73 10.72 -19.67 -8.39
C TYR A 73 12.24 -19.70 -8.17
N VAL A 74 12.77 -19.07 -7.11
CA VAL A 74 14.19 -19.28 -6.71
C VAL A 74 14.40 -20.73 -6.30
N ASP A 75 13.58 -21.26 -5.39
CA ASP A 75 13.69 -22.67 -4.94
C ASP A 75 13.60 -23.65 -6.12
N LYS A 76 12.70 -23.37 -7.07
CA LYS A 76 12.55 -24.18 -8.29
C LYS A 76 13.78 -24.10 -9.18
N SER A 77 14.39 -22.92 -9.30
CA SER A 77 15.62 -22.74 -10.08
C SER A 77 16.80 -23.53 -9.53
N GLU A 78 16.94 -23.62 -8.20
CA GLU A 78 18.00 -24.40 -7.54
C GLU A 78 17.77 -25.90 -7.71
N ARG A 79 16.52 -26.36 -7.58
CA ARG A 79 16.17 -27.79 -7.74
C ARG A 79 16.31 -28.28 -9.17
N GLU A 80 15.90 -27.48 -10.15
CA GLU A 80 15.86 -27.86 -11.56
C GLU A 80 17.07 -27.34 -12.35
N ASN A 81 18.00 -26.62 -11.71
CA ASN A 81 19.17 -25.96 -12.34
C ASN A 81 18.81 -25.16 -13.60
N SER A 82 17.65 -24.50 -13.59
CA SER A 82 17.12 -23.78 -14.75
C SER A 82 17.18 -22.27 -14.56
N HIS A 83 17.94 -21.61 -15.44
CA HIS A 83 18.07 -20.16 -15.45
C HIS A 83 16.74 -19.45 -15.79
N SER A 84 15.80 -20.11 -16.49
CA SER A 84 14.51 -19.51 -16.81
C SER A 84 13.68 -19.21 -15.57
N HIS A 85 13.76 -20.04 -14.53
CA HIS A 85 13.06 -19.83 -13.26
C HIS A 85 13.64 -18.64 -12.48
N LEU A 86 14.96 -18.38 -12.58
CA LEU A 86 15.59 -17.18 -12.02
C LEU A 86 15.06 -15.90 -12.68
N ILE A 87 14.89 -15.92 -14.01
CA ILE A 87 14.33 -14.77 -14.74
C ILE A 87 12.90 -14.48 -14.27
N VAL A 88 12.08 -15.51 -14.08
CA VAL A 88 10.71 -15.36 -13.57
C VAL A 88 10.72 -14.80 -12.14
N SER A 89 11.60 -15.33 -11.29
CA SER A 89 11.76 -14.83 -9.91
C SER A 89 12.13 -13.34 -9.87
N ASN A 90 13.06 -12.90 -10.72
CA ASN A 90 13.47 -11.50 -10.84
C ASN A 90 12.32 -10.59 -11.29
N LYS A 91 11.51 -11.03 -12.27
CA LYS A 91 10.31 -10.31 -12.70
C LYS A 91 9.30 -10.15 -11.57
N LEU A 92 9.08 -11.22 -10.80
CA LEU A 92 8.19 -11.19 -9.63
C LEU A 92 8.74 -10.28 -8.54
N MET A 93 10.05 -10.28 -8.28
CA MET A 93 10.67 -9.36 -7.32
C MET A 93 10.41 -7.90 -7.71
N TYR A 94 10.59 -7.55 -8.99
CA TYR A 94 10.28 -6.21 -9.49
C TYR A 94 8.79 -5.88 -9.37
N ALA A 95 7.91 -6.82 -9.71
CA ALA A 95 6.47 -6.65 -9.53
C ALA A 95 6.11 -6.39 -8.05
N GLY A 96 6.76 -7.08 -7.10
CA GLY A 96 6.58 -6.84 -5.67
C GLY A 96 7.01 -5.43 -5.24
N PHE A 97 8.12 -4.93 -5.78
CA PHE A 97 8.56 -3.56 -5.56
C PHE A 97 7.57 -2.53 -6.11
N VAL A 98 7.03 -2.78 -7.32
CA VAL A 98 6.00 -1.93 -7.92
C VAL A 98 4.72 -1.93 -7.08
N THR A 99 4.25 -3.10 -6.63
CA THR A 99 3.00 -3.18 -5.84
C THR A 99 3.12 -2.51 -4.48
N VAL A 100 4.25 -2.64 -3.77
CA VAL A 100 4.41 -1.92 -2.50
C VAL A 100 4.50 -0.41 -2.70
N THR A 101 5.17 0.03 -3.78
CA THR A 101 5.25 1.45 -4.13
C THR A 101 3.86 2.02 -4.45
N LEU A 102 3.06 1.31 -5.25
CA LEU A 102 1.67 1.67 -5.54
C LEU A 102 0.82 1.75 -4.27
N SER A 103 1.02 0.84 -3.31
CA SER A 103 0.33 0.88 -2.01
C SER A 103 0.64 2.16 -1.22
N LEU A 104 1.90 2.60 -1.22
CA LEU A 104 2.32 3.83 -0.57
C LEU A 104 1.80 5.07 -1.30
N LEU A 105 1.77 5.05 -2.63
CA LEU A 105 1.17 6.13 -3.43
C LEU A 105 -0.33 6.27 -3.15
N CYS A 106 -1.05 5.16 -3.05
CA CYS A 106 -2.46 5.13 -2.64
C CYS A 106 -2.67 5.81 -1.27
N PHE A 107 -1.79 5.54 -0.31
CA PHE A 107 -1.82 6.21 1.00
C PHE A 107 -1.69 7.73 0.87
N ILE A 108 -0.67 8.20 0.16
CA ILE A 108 -0.40 9.63 -0.05
C ILE A 108 -1.56 10.30 -0.79
N ILE A 109 -2.12 9.66 -1.81
CA ILE A 109 -3.26 10.16 -2.58
C ILE A 109 -4.48 10.32 -1.66
N GLY A 110 -4.80 9.32 -0.84
CA GLY A 110 -5.93 9.40 0.09
C GLY A 110 -5.77 10.53 1.12
N CYS A 111 -4.55 10.71 1.66
CA CYS A 111 -4.24 11.85 2.52
C CYS A 111 -4.40 13.20 1.79
N GLY A 112 -3.91 13.29 0.55
CA GLY A 112 -4.01 14.50 -0.26
C GLY A 112 -5.46 14.89 -0.60
N LEU A 113 -6.31 13.90 -0.90
CA LEU A 113 -7.73 14.13 -1.20
C LEU A 113 -8.49 14.70 0.00
N LEU A 114 -8.26 14.15 1.20
CA LEU A 114 -8.86 14.70 2.43
C LEU A 114 -8.31 16.08 2.77
N ALA A 115 -6.99 16.27 2.67
CA ALA A 115 -6.37 17.58 2.92
C ALA A 115 -6.94 18.66 1.99
N ALA A 116 -7.10 18.35 0.71
CA ALA A 116 -7.72 19.26 -0.26
C ALA A 116 -9.18 19.58 0.11
N GLY A 117 -9.95 18.59 0.56
CA GLY A 117 -11.31 18.80 1.07
C GLY A 117 -11.35 19.77 2.25
N PHE A 118 -10.49 19.57 3.25
CA PHE A 118 -10.44 20.44 4.43
C PHE A 118 -9.99 21.87 4.10
N LEU A 119 -9.01 22.03 3.20
CA LEU A 119 -8.56 23.36 2.76
C LEU A 119 -9.68 24.12 2.03
N HIS A 120 -10.48 23.43 1.21
CA HIS A 120 -11.61 24.04 0.53
C HIS A 120 -12.69 24.52 1.50
N VAL A 121 -13.07 23.70 2.49
CA VAL A 121 -14.03 24.09 3.53
C VAL A 121 -13.51 25.27 4.38
N GLY A 122 -12.22 25.26 4.71
CA GLY A 122 -11.58 26.36 5.42
C GLY A 122 -11.62 27.68 4.65
N ALA A 123 -11.39 27.64 3.33
CA ALA A 123 -11.46 28.82 2.46
C ALA A 123 -12.88 29.40 2.36
N VAL A 124 -13.91 28.56 2.25
CA VAL A 124 -15.31 29.01 2.15
C VAL A 124 -15.79 29.65 3.46
N LYS A 125 -15.41 29.12 4.62
CA LYS A 125 -15.79 29.70 5.93
C LYS A 125 -15.03 30.98 6.28
N ALA A 126 -13.91 31.28 5.60
CA ALA A 126 -13.09 32.46 5.85
C ALA A 126 -13.58 33.72 5.12
N ILE A 127 -14.61 33.62 4.27
CA ILE A 127 -15.24 34.75 3.61
C ILE A 127 -16.41 35.21 4.50
N PRO A 128 -16.32 36.37 5.17
CA PRO A 128 -17.35 36.90 6.06
C PRO A 128 -18.62 37.33 5.30
#